data_AF-A0A1R4J1Q3-F1
#
_entry.id   AF-A0A1R4J1Q3-F1
#
_cell.length_a   1.000
_cell.length_b   1.000
_cell.length_c   1.000
_cell.angle_alpha   90.00
_cell.angle_beta   90.00
_cell.angle_gamma   90.00
#
_symmetry.space_group_name_H-M   'P 1'
#
loop_
_entity.id
_entity.type
_entity.pdbx_description
1 polymer ?
#
loop_
_entity_poly.entity_id
_entity_poly.type
_entity_poly.pdbx_seq_one_letter_code
_entity_poly.pdbx_strand_id
1 'polypeptide(L)'
;MKRTRILPAGAAVVAASLLLSGCGGTGADTASDTLNIATMTVPSSLDPVDATGSALPYFQAVYDTLIKRAPDGSYEPMLATEWSYNDDRTVLSLTLRDDVAFADGTALDADAVTANLLRFRDGGGTDSANLAGVTDVTAVDATHVDIVMDAPNPGLEFYLSDSAGLMANPAGFEDEDALKTTPDGTGPYRLDADGTVIGTKWVFDKNDEYWDSELPFDTVTISAFDNENAIVNGLKTGQIDTALLQSVDQQIAAEADTALTSTPTSFDFQGLFLFDRDGAVTPELGDVRVRQAINYALDRQTMLDQIMQGRGAVTSQVFGVNAPGYEESLDEAYPHDPAKAKELLAEAGYADGISLTLPRMAAIVSDPLASAIQTSLAEAGIELTWEDLDQATALQRIFSDREFSGTVLNIGQSSNDWIVIQSLILPGTFNMFGSTDPEVQSLVESIRSASADDAVTDVRALNEHIVEEAWFAPFYRVEHQLVTDAGVTAEPQSGLAVPSIYNYAPAK
;
A
#
# COMPACT_ATOMS: atom_id res chain seq x y z
N MET A 1 -69.90 -25.27 17.51
CA MET A 1 -70.82 -26.22 16.82
C MET A 1 -71.19 -25.65 15.46
N LYS A 2 -71.31 -26.49 14.42
CA LYS A 2 -71.64 -26.18 13.00
C LYS A 2 -70.40 -25.78 12.19
N ARG A 3 -69.90 -26.52 11.17
CA ARG A 3 -70.48 -27.19 9.98
C ARG A 3 -71.37 -26.29 9.13
N THR A 4 -70.84 -25.87 7.98
CA THR A 4 -71.44 -25.83 6.62
C THR A 4 -70.49 -25.01 5.72
N ARG A 5 -70.22 -25.29 4.43
CA ARG A 5 -70.84 -26.15 3.42
C ARG A 5 -69.80 -26.46 2.31
N ILE A 6 -69.92 -27.65 1.76
CA ILE A 6 -69.27 -28.18 0.54
C ILE A 6 -70.30 -28.03 -0.60
N LEU A 7 -69.88 -27.68 -1.83
CA LEU A 7 -70.01 -28.52 -3.06
C LEU A 7 -69.78 -27.73 -4.37
N PRO A 8 -69.35 -28.44 -5.43
CA PRO A 8 -68.65 -27.92 -6.62
C PRO A 8 -69.49 -28.03 -7.90
N ALA A 9 -68.96 -27.53 -9.03
CA ALA A 9 -69.00 -28.19 -10.36
C ALA A 9 -68.54 -27.24 -11.50
N GLY A 10 -67.66 -27.76 -12.37
CA GLY A 10 -67.98 -27.93 -13.80
C GLY A 10 -67.74 -26.76 -14.75
N ALA A 11 -66.73 -26.93 -15.61
CA ALA A 11 -66.26 -26.10 -16.71
C ALA A 11 -67.28 -25.78 -17.83
N ALA A 12 -67.10 -24.63 -18.51
CA ALA A 12 -67.29 -24.47 -19.96
C ALA A 12 -66.54 -23.25 -20.50
N VAL A 13 -65.87 -23.47 -21.63
CA VAL A 13 -64.94 -22.59 -22.39
C VAL A 13 -65.67 -21.46 -23.11
N VAL A 14 -65.14 -20.23 -23.03
CA VAL A 14 -65.26 -19.22 -24.11
C VAL A 14 -63.94 -18.45 -24.20
N ALA A 15 -63.30 -18.56 -25.36
CA ALA A 15 -62.14 -17.77 -25.75
C ALA A 15 -62.56 -16.31 -25.98
N ALA A 16 -61.87 -15.38 -25.32
CA ALA A 16 -61.89 -13.97 -25.66
C ALA A 16 -60.46 -13.43 -25.55
N SER A 17 -59.85 -13.24 -26.72
CA SER A 17 -58.60 -12.55 -26.97
C SER A 17 -58.67 -11.11 -26.45
N LEU A 18 -57.92 -10.83 -25.40
CA LEU A 18 -57.64 -9.47 -24.93
C LEU A 18 -56.13 -9.26 -24.89
N LEU A 19 -55.72 -8.25 -25.65
CA LEU A 19 -54.38 -7.73 -25.84
C LEU A 19 -53.76 -7.38 -24.47
N LEU A 20 -52.76 -8.13 -24.03
CA LEU A 20 -51.80 -7.63 -23.05
C LEU A 20 -50.63 -6.99 -23.81
N SER A 21 -50.70 -5.67 -23.94
CA SER A 21 -49.51 -4.83 -24.05
C SER A 21 -48.72 -4.97 -22.75
N GLY A 22 -47.93 -6.03 -22.65
CA GLY A 22 -46.86 -6.12 -21.66
C GLY A 22 -45.79 -5.12 -22.06
N CYS A 23 -45.72 -4.00 -21.33
CA CYS A 23 -44.61 -3.08 -21.42
C CYS A 23 -43.33 -3.88 -21.15
N GLY A 24 -42.53 -4.06 -22.20
CA GLY A 24 -41.11 -4.26 -22.04
C GLY A 24 -40.56 -2.99 -21.39
N GLY A 25 -40.51 -2.98 -20.07
CA GLY A 25 -39.57 -2.16 -19.35
C GLY A 25 -38.21 -2.74 -19.65
N THR A 26 -37.56 -2.23 -20.70
CA THR A 26 -36.11 -2.16 -20.71
C THR A 26 -35.74 -1.38 -19.47
N GLY A 27 -35.43 -2.09 -18.38
CA GLY A 27 -34.57 -1.55 -17.35
C GLY A 27 -33.29 -1.21 -18.08
N ALA A 28 -33.12 0.06 -18.42
CA ALA A 28 -31.78 0.59 -18.47
C ALA A 28 -31.27 0.36 -17.05
N ASP A 29 -30.30 -0.54 -16.91
CA ASP A 29 -29.46 -0.60 -15.73
C ASP A 29 -28.86 0.81 -15.63
N THR A 30 -29.49 1.66 -14.82
CA THR A 30 -28.91 2.92 -14.39
C THR A 30 -27.70 2.49 -13.59
N ALA A 31 -26.50 2.81 -14.10
CA ALA A 31 -25.28 2.77 -13.31
C ALA A 31 -25.60 3.35 -11.92
N SER A 32 -25.18 2.64 -10.88
CA SER A 32 -25.39 3.12 -9.51
C SER A 32 -24.68 4.47 -9.38
N ASP A 33 -25.40 5.50 -8.93
CA ASP A 33 -24.81 6.79 -8.58
C ASP A 33 -23.95 6.67 -7.30
N THR A 34 -23.90 5.49 -6.67
CA THR A 34 -23.10 5.19 -5.49
C THR A 34 -22.04 4.14 -5.77
N LEU A 35 -20.81 4.39 -5.31
CA LEU A 35 -19.71 3.42 -5.25
C LEU A 35 -19.58 2.86 -3.82
N ASN A 36 -19.67 1.54 -3.66
CA ASN A 36 -19.57 0.82 -2.40
C ASN A 36 -18.26 0.02 -2.34
N ILE A 37 -17.30 0.53 -1.58
CA ILE A 37 -15.98 -0.08 -1.37
C ILE A 37 -16.00 -0.85 -0.04
N ALA A 38 -15.54 -2.09 -0.05
CA ALA A 38 -15.27 -2.84 1.16
C ALA A 38 -13.77 -2.91 1.48
N THR A 39 -13.44 -2.77 2.75
CA THR A 39 -12.07 -2.81 3.26
C THR A 39 -12.00 -3.50 4.61
N MET A 40 -10.81 -3.95 4.99
CA MET A 40 -10.49 -4.40 6.35
C MET A 40 -9.57 -3.42 7.08
N THR A 41 -9.17 -2.33 6.42
CA THR A 41 -8.32 -1.27 6.97
C THR A 41 -9.16 -0.04 7.22
N VAL A 42 -9.08 0.50 8.44
CA VAL A 42 -9.74 1.74 8.84
C VAL A 42 -8.69 2.75 9.30
N PRO A 43 -8.86 4.05 8.99
CA PRO A 43 -7.96 5.07 9.50
C PRO A 43 -8.19 5.31 10.99
N SER A 44 -7.17 5.80 11.70
CA SER A 44 -7.29 6.25 13.09
C SER A 44 -8.09 7.53 13.23
N SER A 45 -8.01 8.42 12.24
CA SER A 45 -8.72 9.68 12.13
C SER A 45 -8.83 10.13 10.66
N LEU A 46 -9.47 11.26 10.39
CA LEU A 46 -9.52 11.89 9.06
C LEU A 46 -8.55 13.09 8.93
N ASP A 47 -7.61 13.24 9.86
CA ASP A 47 -6.54 14.23 9.75
C ASP A 47 -5.45 13.75 8.77
N PRO A 48 -5.07 14.50 7.72
CA PRO A 48 -4.12 14.03 6.71
C PRO A 48 -2.78 13.51 7.25
N VAL A 49 -2.34 13.97 8.42
CA VAL A 49 -1.09 13.48 9.04
C VAL A 49 -1.15 12.01 9.46
N ASP A 50 -2.35 11.45 9.59
CA ASP A 50 -2.60 10.03 9.87
C ASP A 50 -2.78 9.19 8.59
N ALA A 51 -2.73 9.81 7.41
CA ALA A 51 -2.96 9.12 6.14
C ALA A 51 -1.84 8.13 5.83
N THR A 52 -2.19 6.86 5.60
CA THR A 52 -1.20 5.81 5.32
C THR A 52 -1.78 4.67 4.51
N GLY A 53 -1.00 4.19 3.53
CA GLY A 53 -1.25 2.96 2.77
C GLY A 53 -2.69 2.79 2.29
N SER A 54 -3.28 1.63 2.57
CA SER A 54 -4.64 1.27 2.13
C SER A 54 -5.77 2.12 2.76
N ALA A 55 -5.45 3.01 3.71
CA ALA A 55 -6.42 3.97 4.25
C ALA A 55 -6.47 5.29 3.45
N LEU A 56 -5.57 5.52 2.49
CA LEU A 56 -5.56 6.73 1.65
C LEU A 56 -6.90 7.05 0.97
N PRO A 57 -7.72 6.09 0.49
CA PRO A 57 -8.99 6.40 -0.16
C PRO A 57 -9.95 7.23 0.71
N TYR A 58 -9.90 7.09 2.03
CA TYR A 58 -10.70 7.91 2.95
C TYR A 58 -10.31 9.39 2.89
N PHE A 59 -9.01 9.67 2.75
CA PHE A 59 -8.47 11.02 2.69
C PHE A 59 -8.62 11.61 1.29
N GLN A 60 -8.35 10.83 0.25
CA GLN A 60 -8.53 11.24 -1.14
C GLN A 60 -9.98 11.64 -1.46
N ALA A 61 -10.96 11.12 -0.70
CA ALA A 61 -12.35 11.56 -0.85
C ALA A 61 -12.54 13.04 -0.47
N VAL A 62 -11.80 13.55 0.52
CA VAL A 62 -12.04 14.87 1.13
C VAL A 62 -10.88 15.86 0.96
N TYR A 63 -9.70 15.39 0.54
CA TYR A 63 -8.50 16.18 0.26
C TYR A 63 -7.92 15.79 -1.11
N ASP A 64 -7.50 16.76 -1.90
CA ASP A 64 -6.66 16.49 -3.08
C ASP A 64 -5.17 16.53 -2.71
N THR A 65 -4.35 15.88 -3.52
CA THR A 65 -2.89 16.00 -3.45
C THR A 65 -2.35 17.13 -4.34
N LEU A 66 -1.13 17.59 -4.08
CA LEU A 66 -0.47 18.58 -4.94
C LEU A 66 -0.23 18.04 -6.36
N ILE A 67 0.22 16.79 -6.45
CA ILE A 67 0.48 16.07 -7.70
C ILE A 67 -0.43 14.84 -7.75
N LYS A 68 -0.92 14.45 -8.92
CA LYS A 68 -1.64 13.19 -9.08
C LYS A 68 -0.67 12.09 -9.54
N ARG A 69 -0.78 10.90 -8.94
CA ARG A 69 -0.07 9.69 -9.42
C ARG A 69 -1.01 8.83 -10.26
N ALA A 70 -0.66 8.63 -11.53
CA ALA A 70 -1.42 7.77 -12.43
C ALA A 70 -1.22 6.27 -12.09
N PRO A 71 -2.09 5.37 -12.59
CA PRO A 71 -1.92 3.92 -12.44
C PRO A 71 -0.54 3.40 -12.85
N ASP A 72 0.04 3.95 -13.92
CA ASP A 72 1.36 3.57 -14.42
C ASP A 72 2.53 4.15 -13.58
N GLY A 73 2.24 4.98 -12.59
CA GLY A 73 3.23 5.63 -11.72
C GLY A 73 3.74 6.97 -12.24
N SER A 74 3.28 7.44 -13.41
CA SER A 74 3.59 8.78 -13.89
C SER A 74 2.90 9.85 -13.03
N TYR A 75 3.50 11.04 -13.01
CA TYR A 75 2.98 12.19 -12.27
C TYR A 75 2.23 13.13 -13.20
N GLU A 76 1.01 13.50 -12.82
CA GLU A 76 0.09 14.36 -13.55
C GLU A 76 -0.29 15.60 -12.72
N PRO A 77 -0.68 16.70 -13.37
CA PRO A 77 -1.24 17.87 -12.70
C PRO A 77 -2.44 17.55 -11.81
N MET A 78 -2.50 18.21 -10.65
CA MET A 78 -3.66 18.24 -9.77
C MET A 78 -3.83 19.65 -9.19
N LEU A 79 -3.58 19.87 -7.89
CA LEU A 79 -3.55 21.21 -7.32
C LEU A 79 -2.35 22.04 -7.82
N ALA A 80 -1.21 21.38 -8.09
CA ALA A 80 -0.12 21.93 -8.87
C ALA A 80 -0.36 21.62 -10.36
N THR A 81 -0.40 22.68 -11.18
CA THR A 81 -0.60 22.60 -12.63
C THR A 81 0.70 22.43 -13.41
N GLU A 82 1.81 22.88 -12.83
CA GLU A 82 3.16 22.79 -13.36
C GLU A 82 4.15 22.76 -12.21
N TRP A 83 5.28 22.06 -12.38
CA TRP A 83 6.41 22.13 -11.45
C TRP A 83 7.73 21.95 -12.17
N SER A 84 8.80 22.48 -11.58
CA SER A 84 10.15 22.32 -12.12
C SER A 84 11.22 22.40 -11.02
N TYR A 85 12.30 21.65 -11.22
CA TYR A 85 13.50 21.74 -10.38
C TYR A 85 14.47 22.79 -10.92
N ASN A 86 15.20 23.45 -10.02
CA ASN A 86 16.43 24.15 -10.39
C ASN A 86 17.53 23.18 -10.87
N ASP A 87 18.62 23.70 -11.45
CA ASP A 87 19.73 22.90 -11.99
C ASP A 87 20.34 21.93 -10.96
N ASP A 88 20.44 22.37 -9.71
CA ASP A 88 20.99 21.58 -8.60
C ASP A 88 19.98 20.60 -7.97
N ARG A 89 18.71 20.62 -8.42
CA ARG A 89 17.59 19.81 -7.88
C ARG A 89 17.33 20.00 -6.38
N THR A 90 17.71 21.15 -5.83
CA THR A 90 17.51 21.53 -4.42
C THR A 90 16.33 22.46 -4.21
N VAL A 91 15.70 22.97 -5.28
CA VAL A 91 14.48 23.76 -5.22
C VAL A 91 13.47 23.17 -6.20
N LEU A 92 12.28 22.83 -5.71
CA LEU A 92 11.13 22.46 -6.53
C LEU A 92 10.11 23.61 -6.50
N SER A 93 9.91 24.26 -7.63
CA SER A 93 8.93 25.33 -7.79
C SER A 93 7.61 24.77 -8.31
N LEU A 94 6.49 25.10 -7.67
CA LEU A 94 5.14 24.67 -8.03
C LEU A 94 4.30 25.87 -8.50
N THR A 95 3.52 25.68 -9.55
CA THR A 95 2.45 26.61 -9.96
C THR A 95 1.09 26.01 -9.58
N LEU A 96 0.36 26.68 -8.71
CA LEU A 96 -0.92 26.22 -8.17
C LEU A 96 -2.11 26.65 -9.04
N ARG A 97 -3.21 25.90 -8.94
CA ARG A 97 -4.52 26.33 -9.44
C ARG A 97 -5.00 27.60 -8.71
N ASP A 98 -5.80 28.41 -9.40
CA ASP A 98 -6.41 29.63 -8.85
C ASP A 98 -7.94 29.54 -8.66
N ASP A 99 -8.52 28.36 -8.92
CA ASP A 99 -9.96 28.09 -8.89
C ASP A 99 -10.38 27.05 -7.84
N VAL A 100 -9.49 26.74 -6.88
CA VAL A 100 -9.73 25.74 -5.84
C VAL A 100 -10.11 26.41 -4.51
N ALA A 101 -11.08 25.82 -3.82
CA ALA A 101 -11.49 26.22 -2.48
C ALA A 101 -11.55 25.02 -1.53
N PHE A 102 -11.31 25.29 -0.25
CA PHE A 102 -11.55 24.37 0.86
C PHE A 102 -13.05 24.20 1.15
N ALA A 103 -13.42 23.32 2.08
CA ALA A 103 -14.82 23.04 2.39
C ALA A 103 -15.55 24.22 3.04
N ASP A 104 -14.82 25.13 3.69
CA ASP A 104 -15.38 26.39 4.21
C ASP A 104 -15.51 27.51 3.16
N GLY A 105 -15.06 27.26 1.92
CA GLY A 105 -15.08 28.20 0.81
C GLY A 105 -13.89 29.17 0.75
N THR A 106 -12.91 29.06 1.67
CA THR A 106 -11.64 29.79 1.55
C THR A 106 -10.84 29.25 0.36
N ALA A 107 -10.12 30.14 -0.33
CA ALA A 107 -9.33 29.74 -1.50
C ALA A 107 -8.08 28.97 -1.07
N LEU A 108 -7.68 27.98 -1.87
CA LEU A 108 -6.34 27.40 -1.78
C LEU A 108 -5.32 28.43 -2.27
N ASP A 109 -4.26 28.66 -1.50
CA ASP A 109 -3.13 29.49 -1.88
C ASP A 109 -1.79 28.89 -1.43
N ALA A 110 -0.70 29.54 -1.83
CA ALA A 110 0.66 29.15 -1.49
C ALA A 110 0.96 29.13 0.02
N ASP A 111 0.30 29.98 0.80
CA ASP A 111 0.45 29.99 2.26
C ASP A 111 -0.18 28.73 2.87
N ALA A 112 -1.32 28.28 2.35
CA ALA A 112 -1.94 27.03 2.76
C ALA A 112 -1.09 25.80 2.40
N VAL A 113 -0.50 25.77 1.20
CA VAL A 113 0.45 24.72 0.80
C VAL A 113 1.66 24.69 1.74
N THR A 114 2.23 25.86 2.03
CA THR A 114 3.34 26.02 2.96
C THR A 114 3.00 25.47 4.34
N ALA A 115 1.84 25.84 4.89
CA ALA A 115 1.40 25.38 6.20
C ALA A 115 1.23 23.85 6.26
N ASN A 116 0.66 23.23 5.23
CA ASN A 116 0.48 21.77 5.17
C ASN A 116 1.83 21.03 5.13
N LEU A 117 2.73 21.41 4.21
CA LEU A 117 4.02 20.73 4.05
C LEU A 117 4.89 20.85 5.31
N LEU A 118 4.90 22.03 5.94
CA LEU A 118 5.62 22.22 7.20
C LEU A 118 4.97 21.42 8.35
N ARG A 119 3.64 21.29 8.37
CA ARG A 119 2.93 20.46 9.36
C ARG A 119 3.32 18.98 9.25
N PHE A 120 3.40 18.43 8.04
CA PHE A 120 3.89 17.06 7.82
C PHE A 120 5.35 16.90 8.23
N ARG A 121 6.22 17.84 7.83
CA ARG A 121 7.64 17.83 8.19
C ARG A 121 7.85 17.86 9.71
N ASP A 122 7.11 18.69 10.43
CA ASP A 122 7.35 19.00 11.83
C ASP A 122 6.54 18.13 12.82
N GLY A 123 5.53 17.38 12.34
CA GLY A 123 4.63 16.59 13.19
C GLY A 123 5.26 15.30 13.75
N GLY A 124 5.92 14.52 12.89
CA GLY A 124 6.53 13.22 13.24
C GLY A 124 6.13 12.10 12.26
N GLY A 125 6.55 10.87 12.56
CA GLY A 125 6.22 9.69 11.73
C GLY A 125 6.97 9.64 10.39
N THR A 126 6.44 8.84 9.46
CA THR A 126 7.09 8.55 8.18
C THR A 126 7.23 9.79 7.30
N ASP A 127 6.21 10.65 7.22
CA ASP A 127 6.26 11.83 6.37
C ASP A 127 7.21 12.91 6.89
N SER A 128 7.34 13.04 8.21
CA SER A 128 8.40 13.86 8.81
C SER A 128 9.79 13.39 8.40
N ALA A 129 10.02 12.07 8.38
CA ALA A 129 11.27 11.50 7.89
C ALA A 129 11.46 11.72 6.37
N ASN A 130 10.38 11.59 5.58
CA ASN A 130 10.40 11.81 4.13
C ASN A 130 10.73 13.26 3.76
N LEU A 131 10.25 14.21 4.55
CA LEU A 131 10.45 15.64 4.35
C LEU A 131 11.60 16.22 5.18
N ALA A 132 12.40 15.40 5.87
CA ALA A 132 13.44 15.88 6.79
C ALA A 132 14.50 16.78 6.11
N GLY A 133 14.74 16.58 4.81
CA GLY A 133 15.63 17.43 4.01
C GLY A 133 15.01 18.74 3.51
N VAL A 134 13.69 18.95 3.68
CA VAL A 134 12.99 20.18 3.31
C VAL A 134 13.29 21.27 4.35
N THR A 135 14.20 22.16 4.01
CA THR A 135 14.65 23.24 4.90
C THR A 135 13.66 24.40 4.96
N ASP A 136 12.96 24.68 3.86
CA ASP A 136 12.00 25.78 3.78
C ASP A 136 10.92 25.50 2.72
N VAL A 137 9.75 26.11 2.91
CA VAL A 137 8.69 26.16 1.90
C VAL A 137 8.24 27.62 1.84
N THR A 138 8.53 28.28 0.73
CA THR A 138 8.29 29.71 0.54
C THR A 138 7.11 29.93 -0.38
N ALA A 139 6.08 30.61 0.10
CA ALA A 139 5.06 31.22 -0.76
C ALA A 139 5.67 32.43 -1.49
N VAL A 140 5.93 32.29 -2.79
CA VAL A 140 6.49 33.34 -3.64
C VAL A 140 5.42 34.39 -3.93
N ASP A 141 4.22 33.93 -4.26
CA ASP A 141 2.97 34.69 -4.32
C ASP A 141 1.80 33.72 -4.13
N ALA A 142 0.56 34.18 -4.32
CA ALA A 142 -0.64 33.38 -4.03
C ALA A 142 -0.70 32.02 -4.75
N THR A 143 -0.10 31.89 -5.94
CA THR A 143 -0.18 30.66 -6.75
C THR A 143 1.20 30.06 -7.06
N HIS A 144 2.27 30.51 -6.40
CA HIS A 144 3.62 29.99 -6.62
C HIS A 144 4.30 29.65 -5.30
N VAL A 145 4.80 28.42 -5.20
CA VAL A 145 5.46 27.89 -4.00
C VAL A 145 6.83 27.35 -4.39
N ASP A 146 7.86 27.69 -3.62
CA ASP A 146 9.19 27.08 -3.72
C ASP A 146 9.43 26.15 -2.51
N ILE A 147 9.71 24.88 -2.78
CA ILE A 147 10.13 23.88 -1.77
C ILE A 147 11.65 23.78 -1.81
N VAL A 148 12.34 24.17 -0.74
CA VAL A 148 13.80 24.26 -0.66
C VAL A 148 14.37 23.12 0.19
N MET A 149 15.30 22.37 -0.37
CA MET A 149 15.95 21.21 0.25
C MET A 149 17.44 21.44 0.49
N ASP A 150 18.00 20.77 1.50
CA ASP A 150 19.46 20.79 1.77
C ASP A 150 20.27 19.93 0.78
N ALA A 151 19.63 18.94 0.19
CA ALA A 151 20.14 18.07 -0.87
C ALA A 151 18.99 17.62 -1.78
N PRO A 152 19.29 17.16 -3.02
CA PRO A 152 18.27 16.58 -3.89
C PRO A 152 17.54 15.42 -3.20
N ASN A 153 16.22 15.38 -3.37
CA ASN A 153 15.37 14.30 -2.87
C ASN A 153 14.55 13.71 -4.03
N PRO A 154 15.00 12.59 -4.63
CA PRO A 154 14.27 11.94 -5.73
C PRO A 154 12.86 11.44 -5.36
N GLY A 155 12.53 11.36 -4.07
CA GLY A 155 11.21 10.97 -3.58
C GLY A 155 10.19 12.12 -3.53
N LEU A 156 10.59 13.38 -3.75
CA LEU A 156 9.71 14.52 -3.44
C LEU A 156 8.40 14.49 -4.23
N GLU A 157 8.41 14.25 -5.54
CA GLU A 157 7.19 14.14 -6.35
C GLU A 157 6.28 13.00 -5.87
N PHE A 158 6.87 11.88 -5.43
CA PHE A 158 6.10 10.77 -4.85
C PHE A 158 5.37 11.24 -3.58
N TYR A 159 6.05 11.93 -2.66
CA TYR A 159 5.45 12.43 -1.42
C TYR A 159 4.34 13.45 -1.69
N LEU A 160 4.54 14.36 -2.64
CA LEU A 160 3.54 15.35 -3.05
C LEU A 160 2.35 14.73 -3.80
N SER A 161 2.48 13.48 -4.24
CA SER A 161 1.40 12.68 -4.83
C SER A 161 0.70 11.74 -3.86
N ASP A 162 1.14 11.73 -2.60
CA ASP A 162 0.69 10.82 -1.56
C ASP A 162 0.27 11.61 -0.30
N SER A 163 0.32 11.01 0.89
CA SER A 163 -0.08 11.61 2.17
C SER A 163 0.40 13.06 2.37
N ALA A 164 1.71 13.32 2.21
CA ALA A 164 2.29 14.66 2.39
C ALA A 164 1.78 15.70 1.37
N GLY A 165 1.20 15.26 0.26
CA GLY A 165 0.58 16.11 -0.74
C GLY A 165 -0.85 16.54 -0.40
N LEU A 166 -1.52 15.90 0.56
CA LEU A 166 -2.93 16.15 0.89
C LEU A 166 -3.12 17.55 1.48
N MET A 167 -4.01 18.36 0.89
CA MET A 167 -4.23 19.75 1.29
C MET A 167 -5.45 19.91 2.20
N ALA A 168 -5.21 20.05 3.51
CA ALA A 168 -6.22 20.48 4.49
C ALA A 168 -6.22 22.00 4.69
N ASN A 169 -7.36 22.55 5.08
CA ASN A 169 -7.49 23.95 5.42
C ASN A 169 -6.66 24.29 6.68
N PRO A 170 -5.71 25.22 6.62
CA PRO A 170 -4.90 25.61 7.80
C PRO A 170 -5.71 26.15 8.98
N ALA A 171 -6.94 26.61 8.76
CA ALA A 171 -7.84 27.01 9.84
C ALA A 171 -8.11 25.86 10.84
N GLY A 172 -8.00 24.60 10.39
CA GLY A 172 -8.13 23.41 11.23
C GLY A 172 -6.88 23.06 12.04
N PHE A 173 -5.76 23.77 11.89
CA PHE A 173 -4.50 23.41 12.56
C PHE A 173 -4.37 23.99 13.98
N GLU A 174 -5.18 24.98 14.34
CA GLU A 174 -5.17 25.57 15.69
C GLU A 174 -5.69 24.59 16.76
N ASP A 175 -6.56 23.66 16.37
CA ASP A 175 -7.13 22.62 17.22
C ASP A 175 -6.75 21.24 16.66
N GLU A 176 -5.93 20.50 17.42
CA GLU A 176 -5.41 19.18 17.03
C GLU A 176 -6.50 18.12 16.81
N ASP A 177 -7.72 18.36 17.26
CA ASP A 177 -8.85 17.44 17.10
C ASP A 177 -9.80 17.83 15.96
N ALA A 178 -9.69 19.03 15.38
CA ALA A 178 -10.66 19.54 14.41
C ALA A 178 -10.79 18.64 13.16
N LEU A 179 -9.65 18.32 12.54
CA LEU A 179 -9.61 17.54 11.30
C LEU A 179 -9.80 16.04 11.53
N LYS A 180 -9.66 15.55 12.77
CA LYS A 180 -9.79 14.11 13.08
C LYS A 180 -11.19 13.56 12.78
N THR A 181 -12.22 14.38 12.96
CA THR A 181 -13.63 13.98 12.74
C THR A 181 -14.38 14.88 11.76
N THR A 182 -13.85 16.07 11.45
CA THR A 182 -14.49 17.04 10.57
C THR A 182 -13.47 17.48 9.54
N PRO A 183 -13.26 16.68 8.47
CA PRO A 183 -12.28 17.02 7.45
C PRO A 183 -12.68 18.32 6.73
N ASP A 184 -11.70 19.20 6.52
CA ASP A 184 -11.83 20.43 5.74
C ASP A 184 -10.71 20.48 4.72
N GLY A 185 -11.05 20.18 3.47
CA GLY A 185 -10.10 19.94 2.39
C GLY A 185 -10.64 20.34 1.02
N THR A 186 -9.77 20.24 0.02
CA THR A 186 -10.08 20.63 -1.38
C THR A 186 -10.81 19.55 -2.17
N GLY A 187 -11.00 18.36 -1.59
CA GLY A 187 -11.32 17.15 -2.34
C GLY A 187 -12.72 17.07 -2.98
N PRO A 188 -12.94 15.99 -3.75
CA PRO A 188 -14.13 15.79 -4.59
C PRO A 188 -15.42 15.45 -3.85
N TYR A 189 -15.33 15.01 -2.59
CA TYR A 189 -16.46 14.66 -1.77
C TYR A 189 -16.41 15.36 -0.40
N ARG A 190 -17.54 15.37 0.29
CA ARG A 190 -17.73 15.85 1.66
C ARG A 190 -18.16 14.69 2.53
N LEU A 191 -17.64 14.62 3.75
CA LEU A 191 -18.06 13.59 4.71
C LEU A 191 -19.53 13.80 5.10
N ASP A 192 -20.38 12.79 4.84
CA ASP A 192 -21.72 12.71 5.41
C ASP A 192 -21.63 12.16 6.84
N ALA A 193 -21.71 13.07 7.81
CA ALA A 193 -21.65 12.73 9.23
C ALA A 193 -22.87 11.91 9.70
N ASP A 194 -24.04 12.09 9.08
CA ASP A 194 -25.27 11.37 9.47
C ASP A 194 -25.26 9.92 8.93
N GLY A 195 -24.68 9.72 7.75
CA GLY A 195 -24.49 8.40 7.13
C GLY A 195 -23.31 7.60 7.69
N THR A 196 -22.34 8.27 8.30
CA THR A 196 -21.09 7.69 8.81
C THR A 196 -21.27 7.06 10.21
N VAL A 197 -20.69 5.87 10.38
CA VAL A 197 -20.57 5.15 11.65
C VAL A 197 -19.10 4.80 11.84
N ILE A 198 -18.42 5.54 12.72
CA ILE A 198 -16.98 5.40 12.99
C ILE A 198 -16.64 3.93 13.30
N GLY A 199 -15.60 3.42 12.64
CA GLY A 199 -15.14 2.04 12.78
C GLY A 199 -15.91 1.03 11.91
N THR A 200 -16.96 1.44 11.20
CA THR A 200 -17.81 0.52 10.43
C THR A 200 -18.10 1.01 9.01
N LYS A 201 -18.44 2.28 8.82
CA LYS A 201 -18.88 2.81 7.52
C LYS A 201 -18.64 4.31 7.43
N TRP A 202 -18.08 4.78 6.33
CA TRP A 202 -17.90 6.18 6.00
C TRP A 202 -18.66 6.47 4.72
N VAL A 203 -19.42 7.55 4.71
CA VAL A 203 -20.23 7.98 3.57
C VAL A 203 -19.73 9.35 3.16
N PHE A 204 -19.48 9.52 1.87
CA PHE A 204 -18.99 10.76 1.28
C PHE A 204 -19.90 11.16 0.13
N ASP A 205 -20.47 12.36 0.19
CA ASP A 205 -21.34 12.91 -0.84
C ASP A 205 -20.56 13.87 -1.73
N LYS A 206 -20.90 13.90 -3.02
CA LYS A 206 -20.22 14.71 -4.02
C LYS A 206 -20.19 16.19 -3.61
N ASN A 207 -19.03 16.80 -3.75
CA ASN A 207 -18.85 18.22 -3.60
C ASN A 207 -19.30 18.93 -4.88
N ASP A 208 -20.50 19.50 -4.88
CA ASP A 208 -21.06 20.24 -6.04
C ASP A 208 -20.22 21.46 -6.46
N GLU A 209 -19.35 21.94 -5.58
CA GLU A 209 -18.44 23.08 -5.82
C GLU A 209 -17.00 22.61 -6.16
N TYR A 210 -16.79 21.31 -6.38
CA TYR A 210 -15.47 20.78 -6.73
C TYR A 210 -14.97 21.34 -8.06
N TRP A 211 -13.68 21.63 -8.12
CA TRP A 211 -13.03 22.33 -9.24
C TRP A 211 -12.97 21.46 -10.52
N ASP A 212 -13.01 20.13 -10.38
CA ASP A 212 -13.12 19.19 -11.49
C ASP A 212 -14.54 18.63 -11.61
N SER A 213 -15.13 18.67 -12.79
CA SER A 213 -16.51 18.22 -13.00
C SER A 213 -16.65 16.71 -13.25
N GLU A 214 -15.55 15.99 -13.46
CA GLU A 214 -15.56 14.59 -13.93
C GLU A 214 -15.59 13.54 -12.80
N LEU A 215 -16.52 13.67 -11.85
CA LEU A 215 -16.74 12.63 -10.83
C LEU A 215 -17.86 11.67 -11.24
N PRO A 216 -17.57 10.36 -11.41
CA PRO A 216 -18.54 9.40 -11.92
C PRO A 216 -19.63 8.97 -10.94
N PHE A 217 -19.43 9.19 -9.63
CA PHE A 217 -20.35 8.78 -8.57
C PHE A 217 -20.76 9.98 -7.73
N ASP A 218 -22.04 10.05 -7.35
CA ASP A 218 -22.59 11.07 -6.46
C ASP A 218 -22.31 10.75 -4.98
N THR A 219 -22.17 9.47 -4.64
CA THR A 219 -21.84 9.03 -3.28
C THR A 219 -20.75 7.96 -3.31
N VAL A 220 -19.79 8.04 -2.40
CA VAL A 220 -18.81 6.98 -2.13
C VAL A 220 -19.04 6.47 -0.71
N THR A 221 -19.24 5.17 -0.56
CA THR A 221 -19.36 4.50 0.74
C THR A 221 -18.20 3.55 0.93
N ILE A 222 -17.42 3.74 2.00
CA ILE A 222 -16.34 2.82 2.39
C ILE A 222 -16.76 2.09 3.66
N SER A 223 -16.93 0.76 3.56
CA SER A 223 -17.41 -0.09 4.64
C SER A 223 -16.31 -1.04 5.14
N ALA A 224 -16.13 -1.07 6.46
CA ALA A 224 -15.17 -1.95 7.13
C ALA A 224 -15.80 -3.32 7.44
N PHE A 225 -15.04 -4.38 7.20
CA PHE A 225 -15.43 -5.76 7.48
C PHE A 225 -14.38 -6.48 8.31
N ASP A 226 -14.83 -7.38 9.17
CA ASP A 226 -13.95 -8.20 10.01
C ASP A 226 -13.33 -9.40 9.25
N ASN A 227 -13.89 -9.77 8.09
CA ASN A 227 -13.41 -10.90 7.30
C ASN A 227 -13.84 -10.84 5.83
N GLU A 228 -13.00 -11.42 4.97
CA GLU A 228 -13.20 -11.44 3.52
C GLU A 228 -14.37 -12.34 3.06
N ASN A 229 -14.82 -13.32 3.86
CA ASN A 229 -15.99 -14.13 3.49
C ASN A 229 -17.26 -13.27 3.40
N ALA A 230 -17.46 -12.36 4.35
CA ALA A 230 -18.54 -11.39 4.29
C ALA A 230 -18.41 -10.47 3.07
N ILE A 231 -17.19 -10.04 2.73
CA ILE A 231 -16.89 -9.22 1.55
C ILE A 231 -17.28 -9.95 0.26
N VAL A 232 -16.82 -11.20 0.06
CA VAL A 232 -17.15 -12.00 -1.13
C VAL A 232 -18.66 -12.22 -1.25
N ASN A 233 -19.36 -12.47 -0.16
CA ASN A 233 -20.83 -12.59 -0.21
C ASN A 233 -21.48 -11.26 -0.60
N GLY A 234 -21.00 -10.13 -0.08
CA GLY A 234 -21.51 -8.80 -0.43
C GLY A 234 -21.30 -8.49 -1.91
N LEU A 235 -20.11 -8.76 -2.45
CA LEU A 235 -19.78 -8.66 -3.88
C LEU A 235 -20.76 -9.49 -4.73
N LYS A 236 -20.99 -10.76 -4.38
CA LYS A 236 -21.91 -11.66 -5.10
C LYS A 236 -23.37 -11.19 -5.08
N THR A 237 -23.77 -10.46 -4.05
CA THR A 237 -25.13 -9.91 -3.92
C THR A 237 -25.29 -8.52 -4.53
N GLY A 238 -24.20 -7.87 -4.98
CA GLY A 238 -24.19 -6.48 -5.44
C GLY A 238 -24.38 -5.46 -4.32
N GLN A 239 -24.08 -5.84 -3.06
CA GLN A 239 -24.05 -4.88 -1.93
C GLN A 239 -22.70 -4.13 -1.86
N ILE A 240 -21.66 -4.73 -2.41
CA ILE A 240 -20.31 -4.19 -2.51
C ILE A 240 -19.97 -4.19 -3.99
N ASP A 241 -19.44 -3.07 -4.48
CA ASP A 241 -19.04 -2.93 -5.88
C ASP A 241 -17.58 -3.32 -6.07
N THR A 242 -16.74 -3.13 -5.04
CA THR A 242 -15.32 -3.46 -5.13
C THR A 242 -14.67 -3.74 -3.77
N ALA A 243 -13.69 -4.63 -3.76
CA ALA A 243 -12.84 -4.90 -2.61
C ALA A 243 -11.48 -5.47 -3.05
N LEU A 244 -10.47 -5.33 -2.18
CA LEU A 244 -9.22 -6.08 -2.28
C LEU A 244 -9.30 -7.34 -1.43
N LEU A 245 -8.97 -8.49 -2.00
CA LEU A 245 -8.92 -9.80 -1.32
C LEU A 245 -7.48 -10.31 -1.20
N GLN A 246 -7.10 -10.76 -0.01
CA GLN A 246 -5.78 -11.30 0.32
C GLN A 246 -5.81 -12.80 0.60
N SER A 247 -6.95 -13.33 1.08
CA SER A 247 -7.09 -14.75 1.38
C SER A 247 -7.23 -15.56 0.09
N VAL A 248 -6.34 -16.53 -0.10
CA VAL A 248 -6.36 -17.47 -1.23
C VAL A 248 -7.75 -18.12 -1.42
N ASP A 249 -8.39 -18.55 -0.32
CA ASP A 249 -9.71 -19.18 -0.39
C ASP A 249 -10.79 -18.21 -0.89
N GLN A 250 -10.71 -16.94 -0.52
CA GLN A 250 -11.68 -15.92 -0.95
C GLN A 250 -11.40 -15.43 -2.37
N GLN A 251 -10.14 -15.35 -2.77
CA GLN A 251 -9.73 -15.13 -4.16
C GLN A 251 -10.30 -16.22 -5.08
N ILE A 252 -10.10 -17.50 -4.75
CA ILE A 252 -10.69 -18.63 -5.49
C ILE A 252 -12.23 -18.54 -5.52
N ALA A 253 -12.86 -18.16 -4.41
CA ALA A 253 -14.31 -18.06 -4.32
C ALA A 253 -14.89 -16.90 -5.15
N ALA A 254 -14.13 -15.81 -5.34
CA ALA A 254 -14.50 -14.68 -6.19
C ALA A 254 -14.32 -15.02 -7.68
N GLU A 255 -13.18 -15.61 -8.06
CA GLU A 255 -12.90 -16.07 -9.44
C GLU A 255 -13.93 -17.09 -9.96
N ALA A 256 -14.46 -17.92 -9.06
CA ALA A 256 -15.48 -18.92 -9.40
C ALA A 256 -16.84 -18.29 -9.78
N ASP A 257 -17.05 -17.01 -9.49
CA ASP A 257 -18.27 -16.28 -9.81
C ASP A 257 -18.09 -15.44 -11.07
N THR A 258 -18.77 -15.83 -12.15
CA THR A 258 -18.66 -15.15 -13.45
C THR A 258 -19.26 -13.75 -13.49
N ALA A 259 -19.99 -13.33 -12.45
CA ALA A 259 -20.50 -11.97 -12.33
C ALA A 259 -19.46 -10.99 -11.75
N LEU A 260 -18.35 -11.50 -11.22
CA LEU A 260 -17.27 -10.70 -10.66
C LEU A 260 -16.08 -10.66 -11.63
N THR A 261 -15.40 -9.53 -11.66
CA THR A 261 -14.09 -9.39 -12.32
C THR A 261 -13.02 -9.43 -11.25
N SER A 262 -12.12 -10.42 -11.31
CA SER A 262 -10.99 -10.55 -10.39
C SER A 262 -9.70 -10.23 -11.15
N THR A 263 -9.00 -9.17 -10.72
CA THR A 263 -7.74 -8.73 -11.31
C THR A 263 -6.61 -8.99 -10.31
N PRO A 264 -5.67 -9.92 -10.62
CA PRO A 264 -4.49 -10.15 -9.81
C PRO A 264 -3.65 -8.88 -9.70
N THR A 265 -3.16 -8.60 -8.51
CA THR A 265 -2.24 -7.49 -8.24
C THR A 265 -1.19 -7.93 -7.23
N SER A 266 0.00 -7.35 -7.33
CA SER A 266 1.06 -7.57 -6.36
C SER A 266 1.77 -6.25 -6.13
N PHE A 267 1.82 -5.84 -4.86
CA PHE A 267 2.42 -4.58 -4.45
C PHE A 267 3.36 -4.76 -3.26
N ASP A 268 3.45 -5.96 -2.69
CA ASP A 268 4.26 -6.26 -1.52
C ASP A 268 5.00 -7.60 -1.66
N PHE A 269 5.99 -7.79 -0.79
CA PHE A 269 6.66 -9.06 -0.61
C PHE A 269 6.69 -9.43 0.87
N GLN A 270 6.73 -10.74 1.14
CA GLN A 270 7.00 -11.27 2.46
C GLN A 270 8.43 -11.82 2.53
N GLY A 271 9.13 -11.54 3.62
CA GLY A 271 10.51 -11.97 3.77
C GLY A 271 11.05 -11.82 5.18
N LEU A 272 12.19 -12.46 5.43
CA LEU A 272 12.99 -12.26 6.63
C LEU A 272 13.92 -11.06 6.44
N PHE A 273 13.77 -10.04 7.29
CA PHE A 273 14.62 -8.87 7.33
C PHE A 273 15.78 -9.14 8.28
N LEU A 274 17.01 -9.04 7.78
CA LEU A 274 18.22 -9.29 8.56
C LEU A 274 18.80 -7.94 8.98
N PHE A 275 18.30 -7.39 10.09
CA PHE A 275 18.66 -6.05 10.54
C PHE A 275 20.09 -5.96 11.05
N ASP A 276 20.54 -6.99 11.77
CA ASP A 276 21.81 -7.01 12.49
C ASP A 276 22.97 -7.51 11.62
N ARG A 277 23.31 -6.72 10.60
CA ARG A 277 24.32 -7.09 9.59
C ARG A 277 25.75 -6.98 10.10
N ASP A 278 25.94 -6.29 11.22
CA ASP A 278 27.22 -6.12 11.91
C ASP A 278 27.40 -7.07 13.11
N GLY A 279 26.39 -7.89 13.43
CA GLY A 279 26.45 -8.92 14.48
C GLY A 279 26.46 -8.37 15.92
N ALA A 280 25.75 -7.26 16.17
CA ALA A 280 25.60 -6.65 17.49
C ALA A 280 24.69 -7.46 18.45
N VAL A 281 23.69 -8.16 17.91
CA VAL A 281 22.73 -9.00 18.65
C VAL A 281 23.05 -10.48 18.46
N THR A 282 23.22 -10.91 17.21
CA THR A 282 23.58 -12.26 16.80
C THR A 282 24.92 -12.19 16.05
N PRO A 283 26.07 -12.38 16.75
CA PRO A 283 27.40 -12.20 16.17
C PRO A 283 27.65 -12.95 14.86
N GLU A 284 27.00 -14.09 14.68
CA GLU A 284 27.07 -14.92 13.48
C GLU A 284 26.56 -14.19 12.23
N LEU A 285 25.56 -13.31 12.36
CA LEU A 285 25.02 -12.54 11.24
C LEU A 285 25.96 -11.43 10.75
N GLY A 286 27.02 -11.12 11.51
CA GLY A 286 28.08 -10.21 11.08
C GLY A 286 28.89 -10.73 9.89
N ASP A 287 28.86 -12.04 9.62
CA ASP A 287 29.47 -12.64 8.43
C ASP A 287 28.44 -12.80 7.31
N VAL A 288 28.69 -12.16 6.16
CA VAL A 288 27.81 -12.23 4.98
C VAL A 288 27.51 -13.67 4.55
N ARG A 289 28.45 -14.60 4.73
CA ARG A 289 28.26 -16.01 4.33
C ARG A 289 27.20 -16.70 5.18
N VAL A 290 27.01 -16.29 6.44
CA VAL A 290 25.92 -16.80 7.29
C VAL A 290 24.57 -16.30 6.79
N ARG A 291 24.47 -15.02 6.40
CA ARG A 291 23.26 -14.43 5.82
C ARG A 291 22.91 -15.04 4.45
N GLN A 292 23.94 -15.30 3.63
CA GLN A 292 23.79 -16.05 2.38
C GLN A 292 23.33 -17.49 2.64
N ALA A 293 23.87 -18.16 3.66
CA ALA A 293 23.43 -19.51 4.04
C ALA A 293 21.95 -19.55 4.44
N ILE A 294 21.46 -18.54 5.18
CA ILE A 294 20.03 -18.38 5.47
C ILE A 294 19.22 -18.30 4.16
N ASN A 295 19.68 -17.52 3.19
CA ASN A 295 19.00 -17.38 1.90
C ASN A 295 18.97 -18.68 1.09
N TYR A 296 20.08 -19.42 0.98
CA TYR A 296 20.15 -20.72 0.30
C TYR A 296 19.34 -21.80 1.00
N ALA A 297 19.14 -21.70 2.32
CA ALA A 297 18.38 -22.69 3.08
C ALA A 297 16.88 -22.64 2.78
N LEU A 298 16.30 -21.49 2.44
CA LEU A 298 14.86 -21.29 2.30
C LEU A 298 14.30 -21.93 1.02
N ASP A 299 13.34 -22.86 1.16
CA ASP A 299 12.57 -23.39 0.02
C ASP A 299 11.37 -22.49 -0.33
N ARG A 300 11.67 -21.39 -1.02
CA ARG A 300 10.69 -20.36 -1.40
C ARG A 300 9.55 -20.91 -2.25
N GLN A 301 9.85 -21.83 -3.18
CA GLN A 301 8.86 -22.40 -4.07
C GLN A 301 7.88 -23.29 -3.30
N THR A 302 8.39 -24.16 -2.42
CA THR A 302 7.52 -24.97 -1.56
C THR A 302 6.68 -24.09 -0.63
N MET A 303 7.23 -23.01 -0.08
CA MET A 303 6.44 -22.05 0.72
C MET A 303 5.30 -21.43 -0.11
N LEU A 304 5.59 -20.92 -1.31
CA LEU A 304 4.59 -20.36 -2.21
C LEU A 304 3.50 -21.38 -2.58
N ASP A 305 3.90 -22.59 -2.96
CA ASP A 305 2.99 -23.65 -3.41
C ASP A 305 2.09 -24.18 -2.29
N GLN A 306 2.63 -24.35 -1.08
CA GLN A 306 1.90 -24.98 0.03
C GLN A 306 1.11 -23.98 0.86
N ILE A 307 1.59 -22.73 0.98
CA ILE A 307 0.97 -21.71 1.84
C ILE A 307 0.08 -20.79 1.01
N MET A 308 0.59 -20.31 -0.13
CA MET A 308 -0.16 -19.42 -1.02
C MET A 308 -0.87 -20.14 -2.16
N GLN A 309 -0.80 -21.47 -2.23
CA GLN A 309 -1.39 -22.30 -3.30
C GLN A 309 -0.93 -21.87 -4.71
N GLY A 310 0.33 -21.39 -4.81
CA GLY A 310 0.91 -20.93 -6.06
C GLY A 310 0.54 -19.50 -6.47
N ARG A 311 -0.16 -18.74 -5.62
CA ARG A 311 -0.55 -17.35 -5.88
C ARG A 311 0.55 -16.38 -5.46
N GLY A 312 1.26 -15.84 -6.44
CA GLY A 312 2.40 -14.95 -6.24
C GLY A 312 3.61 -15.37 -7.04
N ALA A 313 4.77 -14.80 -6.71
CA ALA A 313 6.04 -15.11 -7.37
C ALA A 313 7.17 -15.14 -6.34
N VAL A 314 8.02 -16.16 -6.39
CA VAL A 314 9.22 -16.20 -5.56
C VAL A 314 10.16 -15.05 -5.91
N THR A 315 10.91 -14.56 -4.93
CA THR A 315 11.91 -13.50 -5.16
C THR A 315 13.04 -13.59 -4.16
N SER A 316 14.21 -13.08 -4.53
CA SER A 316 15.35 -12.89 -3.65
C SER A 316 15.77 -11.42 -3.50
N GLN A 317 15.00 -10.48 -4.08
CA GLN A 317 15.31 -9.04 -4.06
C GLN A 317 14.15 -8.23 -3.47
N VAL A 318 14.45 -7.00 -3.03
CA VAL A 318 13.47 -6.11 -2.40
C VAL A 318 12.86 -5.09 -3.36
N PHE A 319 13.47 -4.88 -4.53
CA PHE A 319 12.91 -4.04 -5.59
C PHE A 319 11.79 -4.80 -6.34
N GLY A 320 10.66 -4.11 -6.55
CA GLY A 320 9.48 -4.68 -7.18
C GLY A 320 9.53 -4.62 -8.70
N VAL A 321 8.77 -5.49 -9.37
CA VAL A 321 8.75 -5.62 -10.84
C VAL A 321 8.43 -4.32 -11.59
N ASN A 322 7.80 -3.36 -10.92
CA ASN A 322 7.44 -2.05 -11.48
C ASN A 322 8.49 -0.96 -11.22
N ALA A 323 9.57 -1.27 -10.51
CA ALA A 323 10.65 -0.33 -10.18
C ALA A 323 11.80 -0.45 -11.20
N PRO A 324 12.39 0.66 -11.68
CA PRO A 324 13.53 0.60 -12.63
C PRO A 324 14.74 -0.20 -12.12
N GLY A 325 14.95 -0.21 -10.79
CA GLY A 325 15.97 -0.98 -10.09
C GLY A 325 15.79 -2.49 -10.07
N TYR A 326 14.61 -3.00 -10.44
CA TYR A 326 14.36 -4.45 -10.50
C TYR A 326 15.18 -5.13 -11.60
N GLU A 327 15.70 -6.31 -11.25
CA GLU A 327 16.40 -7.19 -12.18
C GLU A 327 15.87 -8.62 -12.08
N GLU A 328 15.27 -9.13 -13.16
CA GLU A 328 14.67 -10.47 -13.19
C GLU A 328 15.66 -11.57 -12.78
N SER A 329 16.93 -11.46 -13.15
CA SER A 329 17.96 -12.43 -12.76
C SER A 329 18.21 -12.52 -11.26
N LEU A 330 17.91 -11.47 -10.49
CA LEU A 330 18.10 -11.47 -9.03
C LEU A 330 16.99 -12.23 -8.30
N ASP A 331 15.84 -12.51 -8.92
CA ASP A 331 14.79 -13.31 -8.26
C ASP A 331 15.29 -14.74 -7.95
N GLU A 332 16.19 -15.27 -8.78
CA GLU A 332 16.80 -16.60 -8.64
C GLU A 332 18.22 -16.56 -8.03
N ALA A 333 18.66 -15.45 -7.43
CA ALA A 333 20.02 -15.33 -6.89
C ALA A 333 20.36 -16.38 -5.81
N TYR A 334 19.35 -16.79 -5.04
CA TYR A 334 19.47 -17.80 -3.98
C TYR A 334 18.52 -18.98 -4.19
N PRO A 335 18.85 -19.92 -5.11
CA PRO A 335 18.10 -21.16 -5.24
C PRO A 335 18.17 -21.97 -3.94
N HIS A 336 17.15 -22.78 -3.67
CA HIS A 336 17.16 -23.65 -2.49
C HIS A 336 18.29 -24.71 -2.60
N ASP A 337 19.32 -24.55 -1.77
CA ASP A 337 20.47 -25.45 -1.68
C ASP A 337 21.01 -25.54 -0.24
N PRO A 338 20.42 -26.42 0.61
CA PRO A 338 20.89 -26.63 1.98
C PRO A 338 22.33 -27.15 2.08
N ALA A 339 22.86 -27.76 1.02
CA ALA A 339 24.25 -28.22 1.01
C ALA A 339 25.20 -27.02 0.84
N LYS A 340 24.88 -26.08 -0.05
CA LYS A 340 25.60 -24.81 -0.19
C LYS A 340 25.52 -23.98 1.09
N ALA A 341 24.36 -23.92 1.72
CA ALA A 341 24.19 -23.24 3.00
C ALA A 341 25.13 -23.80 4.08
N LYS A 342 25.23 -25.13 4.21
CA LYS A 342 26.19 -25.78 5.14
C LYS A 342 27.64 -25.50 4.81
N GLU A 343 28.00 -25.48 3.53
CA GLU A 343 29.34 -25.12 3.08
C GLU A 343 29.70 -23.70 3.54
N LEU A 344 28.82 -22.73 3.28
CA LEU A 344 29.01 -21.33 3.68
C LEU A 344 29.12 -21.17 5.21
N LEU A 345 28.28 -21.87 5.98
CA LEU A 345 28.39 -21.88 7.45
C LEU A 345 29.75 -22.44 7.91
N ALA A 346 30.22 -23.54 7.31
CA ALA A 346 31.52 -24.11 7.64
C ALA A 346 32.68 -23.17 7.29
N GLU A 347 32.62 -22.49 6.14
CA GLU A 347 33.60 -21.49 5.72
C GLU A 347 33.62 -20.26 6.65
N ALA A 348 32.46 -19.90 7.20
CA ALA A 348 32.30 -18.85 8.21
C ALA A 348 32.74 -19.30 9.63
N GLY A 349 33.11 -20.57 9.81
CA GLY A 349 33.58 -21.11 11.09
C GLY A 349 32.50 -21.77 11.95
N TYR A 350 31.30 -21.97 11.40
CA TYR A 350 30.12 -22.54 12.05
C TYR A 350 29.76 -23.93 11.49
N ALA A 351 30.75 -24.81 11.35
CA ALA A 351 30.54 -26.15 10.79
C ALA A 351 29.56 -27.03 11.60
N ASP A 352 29.41 -26.75 12.90
CA ASP A 352 28.44 -27.42 13.78
C ASP A 352 27.06 -26.75 13.78
N GLY A 353 26.86 -25.70 12.97
CA GLY A 353 25.62 -24.92 12.90
C GLY A 353 25.61 -23.70 13.81
N ILE A 354 24.48 -23.00 13.79
CA ILE A 354 24.20 -21.82 14.63
C ILE A 354 22.78 -21.91 15.21
N SER A 355 22.51 -21.14 16.27
CA SER A 355 21.15 -20.96 16.80
C SER A 355 20.69 -19.53 16.54
N LEU A 356 19.44 -19.37 16.11
CA LEU A 356 18.82 -18.08 15.83
C LEU A 356 17.51 -17.98 16.61
N THR A 357 17.28 -16.87 17.31
CA THR A 357 16.00 -16.57 17.96
C THR A 357 15.38 -15.36 17.31
N LEU A 358 14.16 -15.51 16.78
CA LEU A 358 13.44 -14.44 16.10
C LEU A 358 12.05 -14.25 16.73
N PRO A 359 11.51 -13.02 16.72
CA PRO A 359 10.16 -12.77 17.18
C PRO A 359 9.16 -13.31 16.15
N ARG A 360 8.03 -13.80 16.64
CA ARG A 360 6.93 -14.29 15.84
C ARG A 360 5.65 -13.54 16.18
N MET A 361 5.13 -12.81 15.19
CA MET A 361 3.77 -12.26 15.23
C MET A 361 2.86 -13.14 14.40
N ALA A 362 1.86 -13.80 15.02
CA ALA A 362 1.00 -14.76 14.32
C ALA A 362 0.21 -14.15 13.15
N ALA A 363 -0.08 -12.86 13.20
CA ALA A 363 -0.74 -12.11 12.13
C ALA A 363 0.11 -11.98 10.85
N ILE A 364 1.45 -12.06 10.97
CA ILE A 364 2.39 -11.98 9.83
C ILE A 364 2.96 -13.37 9.51
N VAL A 365 3.31 -14.14 10.54
CA VAL A 365 3.91 -15.48 10.40
C VAL A 365 2.92 -16.53 10.91
N SER A 366 2.17 -17.09 9.97
CA SER A 366 1.24 -18.19 10.23
C SER A 366 1.96 -19.46 10.71
N ASP A 367 1.25 -20.39 11.35
CA ASP A 367 1.86 -21.66 11.80
C ASP A 367 2.52 -22.46 10.65
N PRO A 368 1.89 -22.57 9.46
CA PRO A 368 2.53 -23.19 8.31
C PRO A 368 3.82 -22.49 7.88
N LEU A 369 3.84 -21.16 7.84
CA LEU A 369 5.02 -20.39 7.45
C LEU A 369 6.15 -20.53 8.47
N ALA A 370 5.85 -20.39 9.76
CA ALA A 370 6.80 -20.59 10.84
C ALA A 370 7.47 -21.96 10.78
N SER A 371 6.68 -23.02 10.53
CA SER A 371 7.16 -24.40 10.43
C SER A 371 8.01 -24.63 9.18
N ALA A 372 7.63 -24.02 8.04
CA ALA A 372 8.37 -24.13 6.79
C ALA A 372 9.75 -23.47 6.89
N ILE A 373 9.82 -22.27 7.49
CA ILE A 373 11.09 -21.56 7.74
C ILE A 373 11.97 -22.38 8.69
N GLN A 374 11.43 -22.85 9.83
CA GLN A 374 12.18 -23.67 10.78
C GLN A 374 12.74 -24.94 10.15
N THR A 375 11.93 -25.63 9.34
CA THR A 375 12.36 -26.86 8.65
C THR A 375 13.49 -26.58 7.67
N SER A 376 13.32 -25.55 6.82
CA SER A 376 14.30 -25.13 5.81
C SER A 376 15.65 -24.77 6.46
N LEU A 377 15.63 -23.97 7.53
CA LEU A 377 16.83 -23.57 8.25
C LEU A 377 17.50 -24.74 8.98
N ALA A 378 16.71 -25.63 9.61
CA ALA A 378 17.25 -26.80 10.30
C ALA A 378 17.96 -27.76 9.33
N GLU A 379 17.46 -27.91 8.10
CA GLU A 379 18.11 -28.70 7.06
C GLU A 379 19.50 -28.16 6.69
N ALA A 380 19.74 -26.85 6.84
CA ALA A 380 21.03 -26.20 6.65
C ALA A 380 21.91 -26.16 7.93
N GLY A 381 21.43 -26.65 9.07
CA GLY A 381 22.16 -26.59 10.35
C GLY A 381 21.95 -25.29 11.12
N ILE A 382 20.86 -24.56 10.85
CA ILE A 382 20.48 -23.35 11.56
C ILE A 382 19.26 -23.68 12.44
N GLU A 383 19.45 -23.70 13.76
CA GLU A 383 18.36 -23.96 14.70
C GLU A 383 17.58 -22.66 14.97
N LEU A 384 16.39 -22.53 14.38
CA LEU A 384 15.52 -21.38 14.60
C LEU A 384 14.51 -21.62 15.74
N THR A 385 14.56 -20.76 16.76
CA THR A 385 13.56 -20.64 17.82
C THR A 385 12.69 -19.41 17.59
N TRP A 386 11.37 -19.61 17.55
CA TRP A 386 10.40 -18.50 17.54
C TRP A 386 10.08 -18.04 18.95
N GLU A 387 10.08 -16.74 19.17
CA GLU A 387 9.52 -16.11 20.36
C GLU A 387 8.15 -15.50 20.01
N ASP A 388 7.06 -16.13 20.43
CA ASP A 388 5.70 -15.67 20.15
C ASP A 388 5.37 -14.40 20.95
N LEU A 389 5.01 -13.32 20.24
CA LEU A 389 4.69 -12.01 20.82
C LEU A 389 3.38 -11.45 20.25
N ASP A 390 2.65 -10.71 21.08
CA ASP A 390 1.58 -9.85 20.58
C ASP A 390 2.16 -8.67 19.77
N GLN A 391 1.35 -8.08 18.89
CA GLN A 391 1.82 -7.06 17.95
C GLN A 391 2.43 -5.84 18.64
N ALA A 392 1.81 -5.32 19.71
CA ALA A 392 2.30 -4.13 20.40
C ALA A 392 3.65 -4.40 21.07
N THR A 393 3.77 -5.52 21.79
CA THR A 393 5.02 -5.95 22.42
C THR A 393 6.12 -6.22 21.38
N ALA A 394 5.77 -6.85 20.25
CA ALA A 394 6.72 -7.13 19.17
C ALA A 394 7.28 -5.84 18.56
N LEU A 395 6.42 -4.88 18.19
CA LEU A 395 6.84 -3.61 17.62
C LEU A 395 7.77 -2.83 18.54
N GLN A 396 7.47 -2.80 19.84
CA GLN A 396 8.34 -2.17 20.83
C GLN A 396 9.71 -2.85 20.88
N ARG A 397 9.74 -4.18 21.07
CA ARG A 397 11.00 -4.92 21.26
C ARG A 397 11.87 -4.98 20.00
N ILE A 398 11.25 -5.01 18.82
CA ILE A 398 11.95 -4.99 17.54
C ILE A 398 12.51 -3.59 17.26
N PHE A 399 11.66 -2.56 17.19
CA PHE A 399 12.07 -1.27 16.61
C PHE A 399 12.54 -0.25 17.64
N SER A 400 12.07 -0.34 18.90
CA SER A 400 12.49 0.57 19.97
C SER A 400 13.67 -0.01 20.76
N ASP A 401 13.52 -1.24 21.25
CA ASP A 401 14.52 -1.88 22.12
C ASP A 401 15.63 -2.58 21.31
N ARG A 402 15.39 -2.85 20.02
CA ARG A 402 16.34 -3.50 19.08
C ARG A 402 16.86 -4.84 19.59
N GLU A 403 15.99 -5.61 20.23
CA GLU A 403 16.37 -6.87 20.89
C GLU A 403 16.62 -8.03 19.93
N PHE A 404 16.13 -7.94 18.69
CA PHE A 404 16.18 -9.03 17.72
C PHE A 404 17.06 -8.70 16.53
N SER A 405 17.78 -9.70 16.04
CA SER A 405 18.67 -9.57 14.89
C SER A 405 17.95 -9.52 13.54
N GLY A 406 16.66 -9.85 13.53
CA GLY A 406 15.80 -9.81 12.35
C GLY A 406 14.34 -10.10 12.70
N THR A 407 13.45 -9.98 11.72
CA THR A 407 12.04 -10.38 11.83
C THR A 407 11.46 -10.63 10.45
N VAL A 408 10.40 -11.43 10.38
CA VAL A 408 9.61 -11.56 9.13
C VAL A 408 8.63 -10.40 9.05
N LEU A 409 8.57 -9.75 7.89
CA LEU A 409 7.63 -8.68 7.58
C LEU A 409 7.02 -8.89 6.19
N ASN A 410 5.88 -8.24 5.97
CA ASN A 410 5.37 -7.96 4.64
C ASN A 410 5.57 -6.46 4.40
N ILE A 411 6.23 -6.10 3.30
CA ILE A 411 6.55 -4.70 2.95
C ILE A 411 6.23 -4.44 1.48
N GLY A 412 5.64 -3.27 1.22
CA GLY A 412 5.34 -2.80 -0.12
C GLY A 412 6.60 -2.60 -0.97
N GLN A 413 6.55 -3.03 -2.22
CA GLN A 413 7.56 -2.75 -3.25
C GLN A 413 7.13 -1.55 -4.08
N SER A 414 7.55 -0.36 -3.64
CA SER A 414 7.30 0.87 -4.40
C SER A 414 7.91 0.76 -5.80
N SER A 415 7.23 1.33 -6.78
CA SER A 415 7.77 1.55 -8.13
C SER A 415 8.79 2.69 -8.19
N ASN A 416 8.88 3.50 -7.14
CA ASN A 416 9.91 4.52 -7.01
C ASN A 416 11.10 3.95 -6.22
N ASP A 417 12.23 3.78 -6.91
CA ASP A 417 13.47 3.22 -6.37
C ASP A 417 13.96 3.96 -5.12
N TRP A 418 13.84 5.29 -5.09
CA TRP A 418 14.28 6.09 -3.95
C TRP A 418 13.46 5.79 -2.69
N ILE A 419 12.17 5.48 -2.82
CA ILE A 419 11.33 5.08 -1.70
C ILE A 419 11.81 3.74 -1.12
N VAL A 420 12.21 2.80 -1.97
CA VAL A 420 12.80 1.53 -1.53
C VAL A 420 14.13 1.77 -0.82
N ILE A 421 15.01 2.60 -1.40
CA ILE A 421 16.31 2.96 -0.82
C ILE A 421 16.14 3.63 0.55
N GLN A 422 15.24 4.61 0.65
CA GLN A 422 15.04 5.37 1.87
C GLN A 422 14.41 4.54 2.99
N SER A 423 13.47 3.66 2.65
CA SER A 423 12.79 2.82 3.65
C SER A 423 13.65 1.65 4.11
N LEU A 424 14.36 0.99 3.19
CA LEU A 424 15.02 -0.30 3.45
C LEU A 424 16.55 -0.23 3.57
N ILE A 425 17.20 0.71 2.88
CA ILE A 425 18.65 0.73 2.73
C ILE A 425 19.30 1.81 3.59
N LEU A 426 18.77 3.04 3.57
CA LEU A 426 19.27 4.13 4.40
C LEU A 426 18.98 3.88 5.89
N PRO A 427 19.80 4.42 6.81
CA PRO A 427 19.53 4.35 8.25
C PRO A 427 18.10 4.85 8.57
N GLY A 428 17.32 4.00 9.24
CA GLY A 428 15.90 4.23 9.44
C GLY A 428 15.23 3.02 10.09
N THR A 429 13.91 2.91 9.98
CA THR A 429 13.13 1.85 10.65
C THR A 429 13.58 0.45 10.25
N PHE A 430 13.81 0.18 8.96
CA PHE A 430 14.17 -1.16 8.47
C PHE A 430 15.69 -1.35 8.27
N ASN A 431 16.48 -0.30 8.48
CA ASN A 431 17.92 -0.37 8.71
C ASN A 431 18.26 0.29 10.07
N MET A 432 17.68 -0.25 11.14
CA MET A 432 17.73 0.38 12.46
C MET A 432 19.12 0.37 13.11
N PHE A 433 20.01 -0.51 12.68
CA PHE A 433 21.42 -0.51 13.09
C PHE A 433 22.29 0.45 12.25
N GLY A 434 21.75 1.01 11.17
CA GLY A 434 22.46 1.92 10.28
C GLY A 434 23.60 1.23 9.52
N SER A 435 23.47 -0.07 9.25
CA SER A 435 24.46 -0.84 8.51
C SER A 435 24.66 -0.25 7.11
N THR A 436 25.91 -0.18 6.67
CA THR A 436 26.31 0.43 5.41
C THR A 436 27.74 0.03 5.08
N ASP A 437 28.13 0.15 3.83
CA ASP A 437 29.48 -0.07 3.35
C ASP A 437 29.85 0.99 2.29
N PRO A 438 31.13 1.07 1.84
CA PRO A 438 31.56 2.08 0.87
C PRO A 438 30.83 2.06 -0.47
N GLU A 439 30.38 0.88 -0.92
CA GLU A 439 29.68 0.72 -2.20
C GLU A 439 28.25 1.25 -2.09
N VAL A 440 27.53 0.86 -1.03
CA VAL A 440 26.20 1.42 -0.72
C VAL A 440 26.27 2.94 -0.60
N GLN A 441 27.26 3.49 0.12
CA GLN A 441 27.40 4.94 0.28
C GLN A 441 27.61 5.65 -1.06
N SER A 442 28.51 5.12 -1.89
CA SER A 442 28.82 5.71 -3.19
C SER A 442 27.62 5.66 -4.14
N LEU A 443 26.92 4.53 -4.22
CA LEU A 443 25.77 4.36 -5.11
C LEU A 443 24.61 5.23 -4.66
N VAL A 444 24.29 5.26 -3.36
CA VAL A 444 23.21 6.09 -2.82
C VAL A 444 23.46 7.58 -3.04
N GLU A 445 24.71 8.05 -2.89
CA GLU A 445 25.05 9.45 -3.17
C GLU A 445 24.87 9.79 -4.65
N SER A 446 25.31 8.90 -5.55
CA SER A 446 25.13 9.06 -6.99
C SER A 446 23.65 9.11 -7.37
N ILE A 447 22.86 8.11 -6.93
CA ILE A 447 21.41 8.00 -7.17
C ILE A 447 20.68 9.26 -6.67
N ARG A 448 21.02 9.75 -5.47
CA ARG A 448 20.39 10.95 -4.90
C ARG A 448 20.55 12.17 -5.81
N SER A 449 21.74 12.36 -6.35
CA SER A 449 22.11 13.55 -7.13
C SER A 449 21.66 13.50 -8.60
N ALA A 450 21.36 12.31 -9.11
CA ALA A 450 21.00 12.08 -10.52
C ALA A 450 19.52 12.38 -10.80
N SER A 451 19.20 12.53 -12.09
CA SER A 451 17.81 12.40 -12.56
C SER A 451 17.36 10.93 -12.46
N ALA A 452 16.06 10.66 -12.45
CA ALA A 452 15.54 9.29 -12.35
C ALA A 452 16.07 8.40 -13.51
N ASP A 453 16.07 8.93 -14.74
CA ASP A 453 16.56 8.21 -15.93
C ASP A 453 18.06 7.92 -15.85
N ASP A 454 18.85 8.84 -15.31
CA ASP A 454 20.31 8.69 -15.18
C ASP A 454 20.69 7.76 -14.02
N ALA A 455 19.82 7.61 -13.00
CA ALA A 455 20.08 6.82 -11.80
C ALA A 455 19.92 5.31 -11.99
N VAL A 456 19.20 4.84 -13.02
CA VAL A 456 18.79 3.43 -13.18
C VAL A 456 19.96 2.44 -13.10
N THR A 457 21.11 2.80 -13.67
CA THR A 457 22.30 1.92 -13.64
C THR A 457 22.85 1.75 -12.22
N ASP A 458 22.91 2.84 -11.45
CA ASP A 458 23.42 2.81 -10.09
C ASP A 458 22.40 2.19 -9.12
N VAL A 459 21.10 2.37 -9.36
CA VAL A 459 20.06 1.67 -8.58
C VAL A 459 20.17 0.17 -8.78
N ARG A 460 20.37 -0.30 -10.02
CA ARG A 460 20.54 -1.72 -10.33
C ARG A 460 21.78 -2.32 -9.66
N ALA A 461 22.92 -1.62 -9.76
CA ALA A 461 24.14 -1.98 -9.06
C ALA A 461 23.93 -2.04 -7.53
N LEU A 462 23.15 -1.10 -6.97
CA LEU A 462 22.80 -1.11 -5.55
C LEU A 462 21.94 -2.32 -5.21
N ASN A 463 20.93 -2.65 -6.02
CA ASN A 463 20.08 -3.82 -5.81
C ASN A 463 20.91 -5.12 -5.85
N GLU A 464 21.76 -5.30 -6.87
CA GLU A 464 22.69 -6.43 -6.99
C GLU A 464 23.55 -6.56 -5.73
N HIS A 465 24.22 -5.46 -5.31
CA HIS A 465 25.07 -5.45 -4.12
C HIS A 465 24.31 -5.81 -2.83
N ILE A 466 23.10 -5.29 -2.63
CA ILE A 466 22.27 -5.58 -1.45
C ILE A 466 21.79 -7.04 -1.42
N VAL A 467 21.53 -7.63 -2.59
CA VAL A 467 21.23 -9.06 -2.74
C VAL A 467 22.47 -9.90 -2.43
N GLU A 468 23.64 -9.55 -2.97
CA GLU A 468 24.91 -10.24 -2.70
C GLU A 468 25.30 -10.18 -1.22
N GLU A 469 25.13 -9.03 -0.58
CA GLU A 469 25.38 -8.83 0.85
C GLU A 469 24.30 -9.46 1.76
N ALA A 470 23.28 -10.07 1.17
CA ALA A 470 22.20 -10.79 1.85
C ALA A 470 21.58 -9.95 2.98
N TRP A 471 21.25 -8.68 2.69
CA TRP A 471 20.61 -7.80 3.67
C TRP A 471 19.20 -8.23 4.03
N PHE A 472 18.58 -9.01 3.15
CA PHE A 472 17.24 -9.55 3.29
C PHE A 472 17.23 -11.00 2.84
N ALA A 473 16.24 -11.75 3.28
CA ALA A 473 15.87 -13.03 2.71
C ALA A 473 14.38 -13.03 2.34
N PRO A 474 14.02 -12.39 1.21
CA PRO A 474 12.65 -12.41 0.68
C PRO A 474 12.19 -13.84 0.41
N PHE A 475 10.88 -14.10 0.48
CA PHE A 475 10.30 -15.41 0.17
C PHE A 475 9.56 -15.35 -1.17
N TYR A 476 8.55 -14.50 -1.23
CA TYR A 476 7.69 -14.32 -2.39
C TYR A 476 6.98 -12.96 -2.34
N ARG A 477 6.65 -12.44 -3.51
CA ARG A 477 5.67 -11.38 -3.72
C ARG A 477 4.28 -11.96 -3.56
N VAL A 478 3.45 -11.34 -2.73
CA VAL A 478 2.09 -11.85 -2.47
C VAL A 478 1.18 -11.40 -3.60
N GLU A 479 0.39 -12.34 -4.13
CA GLU A 479 -0.72 -12.01 -5.03
C GLU A 479 -1.95 -11.68 -4.19
N HIS A 480 -2.50 -10.51 -4.45
CA HIS A 480 -3.80 -10.05 -3.99
C HIS A 480 -4.75 -10.02 -5.19
N GLN A 481 -6.05 -9.86 -4.93
CA GLN A 481 -7.03 -9.65 -6.00
C GLN A 481 -7.87 -8.43 -5.75
N LEU A 482 -7.79 -7.48 -6.68
CA LEU A 482 -8.82 -6.46 -6.79
C LEU A 482 -10.04 -7.11 -7.45
N VAL A 483 -11.15 -7.14 -6.74
CA VAL A 483 -12.41 -7.67 -7.25
C VAL A 483 -13.38 -6.53 -7.46
N THR A 484 -14.02 -6.50 -8.61
CA THR A 484 -15.13 -5.60 -8.90
C THR A 484 -16.37 -6.41 -9.30
N ASP A 485 -17.54 -5.83 -9.06
CA ASP A 485 -18.78 -6.29 -9.66
C ASP A 485 -18.84 -5.93 -11.16
N ALA A 486 -19.97 -6.21 -11.81
CA ALA A 486 -20.15 -5.90 -13.23
C ALA A 486 -20.43 -4.41 -13.50
N GLY A 487 -20.72 -3.61 -12.48
CA GLY A 487 -21.10 -2.20 -12.59
C GLY A 487 -19.92 -1.22 -12.46
N VAL A 488 -18.77 -1.67 -11.95
CA VAL A 488 -17.59 -0.83 -11.71
C VAL A 488 -16.33 -1.43 -12.32
N THR A 489 -15.49 -0.56 -12.88
CA THR A 489 -14.09 -0.83 -13.23
C THR A 489 -13.17 -0.05 -12.30
N ALA A 490 -12.02 -0.63 -11.96
CA ALA A 490 -11.07 -0.01 -11.04
C ALA A 490 -9.63 -0.40 -11.39
N GLU A 491 -8.69 0.52 -11.17
CA GLU A 491 -7.27 0.29 -11.42
C GLU A 491 -6.40 0.80 -10.27
N PRO A 492 -5.62 -0.07 -9.60
CA PRO A 492 -4.71 0.35 -8.55
C PRO A 492 -3.68 1.36 -9.06
N GLN A 493 -3.30 2.32 -8.20
CA GLN A 493 -2.13 3.14 -8.47
C GLN A 493 -0.85 2.32 -8.28
N SER A 494 0.19 2.69 -9.03
CA SER A 494 1.53 2.14 -8.83
C SER A 494 1.95 2.24 -7.35
N GLY A 495 2.37 1.11 -6.78
CA GLY A 495 2.77 0.99 -5.36
C GLY A 495 1.63 0.91 -4.34
N LEU A 496 0.36 0.95 -4.75
CA LEU A 496 -0.80 0.81 -3.86
C LEU A 496 -1.65 -0.40 -4.21
N ALA A 497 -2.13 -1.07 -3.17
CA ALA A 497 -3.03 -2.20 -3.28
C ALA A 497 -4.46 -1.80 -3.66
N VAL A 498 -4.91 -0.70 -3.05
CA VAL A 498 -6.26 -0.18 -3.19
C VAL A 498 -6.22 0.95 -4.22
N PRO A 499 -7.10 0.93 -5.23
CA PRO A 499 -7.22 2.04 -6.16
C PRO A 499 -7.48 3.36 -5.45
N SER A 500 -6.92 4.42 -6.01
CA SER A 500 -7.33 5.76 -5.62
C SER A 500 -8.80 5.98 -5.96
N ILE A 501 -9.48 6.83 -5.18
CA ILE A 501 -10.88 7.18 -5.46
C ILE A 501 -11.09 7.76 -6.87
N TYR A 502 -10.05 8.33 -7.49
CA TYR A 502 -10.08 8.85 -8.88
C TYR A 502 -9.94 7.75 -9.95
N ASN A 503 -9.63 6.50 -9.58
CA ASN A 503 -9.38 5.39 -10.51
C ASN A 503 -10.55 4.39 -10.56
N TYR A 504 -11.72 4.78 -10.03
CA TYR A 504 -12.96 4.02 -10.19
C TYR A 504 -13.83 4.66 -11.28
N ALA A 505 -14.46 3.83 -12.10
CA ALA A 505 -15.40 4.30 -13.12
C ALA A 505 -16.55 3.29 -13.32
N PRO A 506 -17.75 3.72 -13.75
CA PRO A 506 -18.82 2.82 -14.11
C PRO A 506 -18.41 1.97 -15.30
N ALA A 507 -18.71 0.67 -15.25
CA ALA A 507 -18.52 -0.23 -16.37
C ALA A 507 -19.46 0.16 -17.53
N LYS A 508 -18.96 0.08 -18.77
CA LYS A 508 -19.67 0.51 -19.99
C LYS A 508 -20.51 -0.59 -20.62
#